data_AF-A0A4Y2K4E5-F1
#
_entry.id   AF-A0A4Y2K4E5-F1
#
_cell.length_a   1.000
_cell.length_b   1.000
_cell.length_c   1.000
_cell.angle_alpha   90.00
_cell.angle_beta   90.00
_cell.angle_gamma   90.00
#
_symmetry.space_group_name_H-M   'P 1'
#
loop_
_entity.id
_entity.type
_entity.pdbx_description
1 polymer ?
#
loop_
_entity_poly.entity_id
_entity_poly.type
_entity_poly.pdbx_seq_one_letter_code
_entity_poly.pdbx_strand_id
1 'polypeptide(L)'
;MLRHSERSSMAEEPCGKSPIIGTPVCPKTQLQDFAMTTMANQKATDVDVFLTFSSKSHPFSHFTAVTAASSSTAEDGGMKKIAAFKIRQDPKDAFFAWKEEQMFIAIHSPFVPVNPVMDGIAVQHGFEYDFHINLEEEHLQPHPYRTNCTNYDEEWAKNNRTGPRSQEMCKELCRLTFSRRCFGCETIRLTNINPRKACLESFSDEKVCTKEAEFEKLYRCKDRCKKACK
;
A
#
# COMPACT_ATOMS: atom_id res chain seq x y z
N MET A 1 -18.74 17.48 -13.07
CA MET A 1 -17.99 16.73 -14.10
C MET A 1 -17.55 15.42 -13.47
N LEU A 2 -18.27 14.33 -13.77
CA LEU A 2 -17.91 12.98 -13.38
C LEU A 2 -16.88 12.48 -14.40
N ARG A 3 -15.67 12.12 -13.96
CA ARG A 3 -14.75 11.32 -14.77
C ARG A 3 -14.78 9.91 -14.23
N HIS A 4 -15.18 8.98 -15.09
CA HIS A 4 -15.04 7.56 -14.88
C HIS A 4 -13.56 7.21 -14.75
N SER A 5 -13.21 6.48 -13.69
CA SER A 5 -11.93 5.79 -13.57
C SER A 5 -11.98 4.59 -14.50
N GLU A 6 -11.29 4.66 -15.63
CA GLU A 6 -11.09 3.51 -16.50
C GLU A 6 -10.18 2.50 -15.79
N ARG A 7 -10.66 1.26 -15.75
CA ARG A 7 -9.99 0.10 -15.19
C ARG A 7 -8.96 -0.35 -16.21
N SER A 8 -7.68 -0.21 -15.92
CA SER A 8 -6.60 -0.72 -16.78
C SER A 8 -6.70 -2.24 -16.85
N SER A 9 -7.05 -2.78 -18.01
CA SER A 9 -7.00 -4.22 -18.30
C SER A 9 -5.57 -4.61 -18.66
N MET A 10 -4.92 -5.42 -17.83
CA MET A 10 -3.70 -6.12 -18.22
C MET A 10 -4.09 -7.28 -19.13
N ALA A 11 -3.54 -7.31 -20.34
CA ALA A 11 -3.64 -8.46 -21.23
C ALA A 11 -2.61 -9.51 -20.78
N GLU A 12 -3.09 -10.69 -20.38
CA GLU A 12 -2.24 -11.86 -20.14
C GLU A 12 -1.87 -12.48 -21.49
N GLU A 13 -0.57 -12.59 -21.79
CA GLU A 13 -0.11 -13.50 -22.85
C GLU A 13 -0.03 -14.92 -22.26
N PRO A 14 -0.72 -15.92 -22.85
CA PRO A 14 -0.65 -17.29 -22.36
C PRO A 14 0.70 -17.93 -22.69
N CYS A 15 1.28 -18.63 -21.71
CA CYS A 15 2.41 -19.52 -21.91
C CYS A 15 2.16 -20.46 -23.10
N GLY A 16 3.04 -20.39 -24.10
CA GLY A 16 2.98 -21.21 -25.30
C GLY A 16 2.95 -22.71 -24.97
N LYS A 17 1.94 -23.42 -25.48
CA LYS A 17 1.85 -24.87 -25.39
C LYS A 17 2.92 -25.49 -26.29
N SER A 18 3.91 -26.15 -25.71
CA SER A 18 4.85 -26.99 -26.46
C SER A 18 4.24 -28.39 -26.63
N PRO A 19 4.16 -28.95 -27.85
CA PRO A 19 3.47 -30.20 -28.10
C PRO A 19 4.45 -31.39 -28.09
N ILE A 20 5.04 -31.74 -26.94
CA ILE A 20 5.74 -33.03 -26.79
C ILE A 20 5.50 -33.58 -25.38
N ILE A 21 5.08 -34.85 -25.33
CA ILE A 21 4.82 -35.66 -24.14
C ILE A 21 6.08 -35.68 -23.25
N GLY A 22 6.00 -34.99 -22.12
CA GLY A 22 7.04 -34.95 -21.11
C GLY A 22 6.56 -34.04 -19.99
N THR A 23 6.64 -34.53 -18.76
CA THR A 23 6.24 -33.84 -17.52
C THR A 23 6.58 -32.35 -17.51
N PRO A 24 5.70 -31.46 -17.01
CA PRO A 24 6.04 -30.06 -16.83
C PRO A 24 7.21 -29.94 -15.84
N VAL A 25 8.40 -29.66 -16.37
CA VAL A 25 9.55 -29.27 -15.56
C VAL A 25 9.41 -27.77 -15.34
N CYS A 26 8.76 -27.38 -14.24
CA CYS A 26 8.97 -26.04 -13.70
C CYS A 26 10.44 -25.95 -13.24
N PRO A 27 11.21 -24.93 -13.65
CA PRO A 27 12.59 -24.79 -13.22
C PRO A 27 12.64 -24.66 -11.68
N LYS A 28 13.58 -25.40 -11.08
CA LYS A 28 13.89 -25.35 -9.64
C LYS A 28 14.25 -23.91 -9.24
N THR A 29 13.63 -23.46 -8.14
CA THR A 29 14.00 -22.32 -7.28
C THR A 29 15.07 -21.38 -7.87
N GLN A 30 14.63 -20.43 -8.68
CA GLN A 30 15.49 -19.32 -9.10
C GLN A 30 15.38 -18.17 -8.08
N LEU A 31 16.55 -17.68 -7.65
CA LEU A 31 16.68 -16.36 -7.04
C LEU A 31 16.30 -15.30 -8.07
N GLN A 32 15.42 -14.36 -7.75
CA GLN A 32 14.92 -13.37 -8.73
C GLN A 32 14.99 -11.93 -8.25
N ASP A 33 15.44 -11.07 -9.16
CA ASP A 33 15.63 -9.64 -8.96
C ASP A 33 14.39 -8.89 -9.46
N PHE A 34 14.02 -7.78 -8.82
CA PHE A 34 12.97 -6.85 -9.22
C PHE A 34 13.59 -5.48 -9.48
N ALA A 35 13.00 -4.71 -10.38
CA ALA A 35 13.42 -3.35 -10.72
C ALA A 35 12.25 -2.38 -10.57
N MET A 36 12.49 -1.18 -10.05
CA MET A 36 11.53 -0.08 -10.03
C MET A 36 12.11 1.14 -10.72
N THR A 37 11.35 1.66 -11.66
CA THR A 37 11.72 2.79 -12.50
C THR A 37 10.70 3.90 -12.33
N THR A 38 11.13 5.15 -12.15
CA THR A 38 10.18 6.26 -12.04
C THR A 38 10.40 7.28 -13.14
N MET A 39 9.33 7.98 -13.49
CA MET A 39 9.41 9.17 -14.32
C MET A 39 9.57 10.38 -13.40
N ALA A 40 10.79 10.88 -13.25
CA ALA A 40 11.03 12.17 -12.62
C ALA A 40 11.32 13.20 -13.71
N ASN A 41 10.32 13.99 -14.09
CA ASN A 41 10.54 15.15 -14.94
C ASN A 41 11.12 16.28 -14.05
N GLN A 42 12.38 16.63 -14.33
CA GLN A 42 13.26 17.64 -13.72
C GLN A 42 12.75 18.50 -12.53
N LYS A 43 13.56 18.49 -11.45
CA LYS A 43 13.45 19.18 -10.14
C LYS A 43 12.50 18.55 -9.11
N ALA A 44 12.76 17.31 -8.73
CA ALA A 44 12.27 16.77 -7.45
C ALA A 44 13.46 16.49 -6.54
N THR A 45 13.63 17.35 -5.53
CA THR A 45 14.40 17.05 -4.31
C THR A 45 13.79 15.84 -3.61
N ASP A 46 14.62 14.88 -3.19
CA ASP A 46 14.34 13.72 -2.33
C ASP A 46 12.85 13.41 -2.08
N VAL A 47 12.25 12.63 -2.97
CA VAL A 47 10.92 12.03 -2.75
C VAL A 47 11.13 10.64 -2.17
N ASP A 48 10.77 10.47 -0.90
CA ASP A 48 10.80 9.16 -0.26
C ASP A 48 9.60 8.32 -0.73
N VAL A 49 9.86 7.34 -1.59
CA VAL A 49 8.87 6.33 -2.00
C VAL A 49 8.94 5.16 -1.02
N PHE A 50 7.82 4.84 -0.37
CA PHE A 50 7.74 3.71 0.54
C PHE A 50 7.12 2.50 -0.13
N LEU A 51 7.76 1.36 0.09
CA LEU A 51 7.36 0.07 -0.45
C LEU A 51 7.06 -0.85 0.71
N THR A 52 5.81 -1.28 0.78
CA THR A 52 5.36 -2.23 1.79
C THR A 52 5.00 -3.53 1.10
N PHE A 53 5.63 -4.63 1.56
CA PHE A 53 5.38 -5.98 1.08
C PHE A 53 4.51 -6.73 2.07
N SER A 54 3.57 -7.53 1.58
CA SER A 54 2.83 -8.48 2.41
C SER A 54 2.53 -9.76 1.65
N SER A 55 2.47 -10.89 2.37
CA SER A 55 1.93 -12.15 1.85
C SER A 55 0.65 -12.49 2.61
N LYS A 56 -0.35 -13.00 1.88
CA LYS A 56 -1.57 -13.54 2.48
C LYS A 56 -1.33 -14.79 3.33
N SER A 57 -0.18 -15.47 3.18
CA SER A 57 0.13 -16.67 3.95
C SER A 57 0.52 -16.37 5.40
N HIS A 58 1.01 -15.17 5.72
CA HIS A 58 1.44 -14.83 7.08
C HIS A 58 1.48 -13.31 7.35
N PRO A 59 0.89 -12.81 8.45
CA PRO A 59 1.07 -11.41 8.88
C PRO A 59 2.48 -11.10 9.43
N PHE A 60 3.35 -12.10 9.58
CA PHE A 60 4.69 -11.98 10.18
C PHE A 60 5.83 -12.62 9.36
N SER A 61 5.65 -12.88 8.05
CA SER A 61 6.74 -13.40 7.22
C SER A 61 7.93 -12.44 7.23
N HIS A 62 9.13 -12.97 7.47
CA HIS A 62 10.38 -12.23 7.39
C HIS A 62 10.77 -12.03 5.92
N PHE A 63 10.34 -10.93 5.33
CA PHE A 63 10.88 -10.49 4.04
C PHE A 63 12.24 -9.83 4.25
N THR A 64 13.28 -10.41 3.66
CA THR A 64 14.56 -9.71 3.53
C THR A 64 14.56 -8.99 2.19
N ALA A 65 14.25 -7.69 2.21
CA ALA A 65 14.51 -6.83 1.07
C ALA A 65 16.03 -6.63 0.98
N VAL A 66 16.66 -7.24 -0.03
CA VAL A 66 18.04 -6.90 -0.37
C VAL A 66 17.98 -5.68 -1.27
N THR A 67 18.21 -4.50 -0.70
CA THR A 67 18.30 -3.26 -1.48
C THR A 67 19.59 -3.30 -2.29
N ALA A 68 19.49 -3.42 -3.60
CA ALA A 68 20.62 -3.13 -4.48
C ALA A 68 20.67 -1.62 -4.68
N ALA A 69 21.72 -0.96 -4.17
CA ALA A 69 21.95 0.45 -4.40
C ALA A 69 22.25 0.67 -5.90
N SER A 70 21.27 1.11 -6.68
CA SER A 70 21.47 1.51 -8.07
C SER A 70 21.55 3.03 -8.17
N SER A 71 22.78 3.55 -8.09
CA SER A 71 23.10 4.91 -8.56
C SER A 71 23.21 4.86 -10.08
N SER A 72 22.14 5.24 -10.80
CA SER A 72 22.25 5.53 -12.23
C SER A 72 22.15 7.04 -12.46
N THR A 73 23.19 7.61 -13.06
CA THR A 73 23.18 8.93 -13.66
C THR A 73 22.38 8.85 -14.95
N ALA A 74 21.25 9.54 -15.03
CA ALA A 74 20.43 9.56 -16.24
C ALA A 74 21.16 10.37 -17.33
N GLU A 75 21.57 9.71 -18.41
CA GLU A 75 21.87 10.38 -19.67
C GLU A 75 20.57 10.54 -20.48
N ASP A 76 20.35 11.77 -20.94
CA ASP A 76 19.42 12.26 -21.96
C ASP A 76 18.05 11.55 -22.10
N GLY A 77 17.01 12.10 -21.45
CA GLY A 77 15.59 11.80 -21.71
C GLY A 77 15.07 10.40 -21.34
N GLY A 78 15.93 9.47 -20.92
CA GLY A 78 15.55 8.12 -20.52
C GLY A 78 14.86 8.06 -19.15
N MET A 79 13.97 7.09 -18.96
CA MET A 79 13.36 6.81 -17.65
C MET A 79 14.45 6.47 -16.62
N LYS A 80 14.37 7.06 -15.43
CA LYS A 80 15.38 6.86 -14.38
C LYS A 80 14.98 5.68 -13.49
N LYS A 81 15.83 4.67 -13.42
CA LYS A 81 15.68 3.58 -12.45
C LYS A 81 16.00 4.10 -11.05
N ILE A 82 15.01 4.06 -10.15
CA ILE A 82 15.16 4.57 -8.77
C ILE A 82 15.63 3.47 -7.83
N ALA A 83 15.11 2.25 -7.99
CA ALA A 83 15.45 1.16 -7.08
C ALA A 83 15.36 -0.19 -7.78
N ALA A 84 15.96 -1.21 -7.15
CA ALA A 84 15.81 -2.60 -7.52
C ALA A 84 15.81 -3.44 -6.25
N PHE A 85 14.87 -4.39 -6.16
CA PHE A 85 14.65 -5.22 -4.99
C PHE A 85 14.69 -6.67 -5.40
N LYS A 86 15.46 -7.52 -4.75
CA LYS A 86 15.32 -8.98 -4.95
C LYS A 86 14.49 -9.55 -3.82
N ILE A 87 13.30 -10.05 -4.13
CA ILE A 87 12.42 -10.67 -3.13
C ILE A 87 12.58 -12.17 -3.22
N ARG A 88 12.88 -12.80 -2.08
CA ARG A 88 13.02 -14.24 -1.96
C ARG A 88 11.89 -14.75 -1.07
N GLN A 89 11.11 -15.69 -1.59
CA GLN A 89 10.16 -16.46 -0.80
C GLN A 89 10.73 -17.86 -0.57
N ASP A 90 10.80 -18.32 0.67
CA ASP A 90 11.09 -19.72 0.96
C ASP A 90 9.77 -20.48 0.83
N PRO A 91 9.69 -21.57 0.03
CA PRO A 91 8.50 -22.41 -0.04
C PRO A 91 8.01 -22.93 1.32
N LYS A 92 8.88 -22.95 2.35
CA LYS A 92 8.50 -23.30 3.73
C LYS A 92 7.68 -22.21 4.43
N ASP A 93 7.71 -20.98 3.93
CA ASP A 93 6.91 -19.86 4.43
C ASP A 93 5.48 -19.88 3.86
N ALA A 94 5.17 -20.86 3.00
CA ALA A 94 3.85 -21.12 2.47
C ALA A 94 2.96 -21.78 3.53
N PHE A 95 1.95 -21.04 4.00
CA PHE A 95 1.05 -21.53 5.04
C PHE A 95 -0.06 -22.44 4.49
N PHE A 96 -0.50 -22.17 3.26
CA PHE A 96 -1.57 -22.92 2.61
C PHE A 96 -1.00 -23.65 1.40
N ALA A 97 -0.71 -24.95 1.56
CA ALA A 97 -0.14 -25.78 0.51
C ALA A 97 -0.99 -25.87 -0.77
N TRP A 98 -2.27 -25.48 -0.70
CA TRP A 98 -3.23 -25.50 -1.81
C TRP A 98 -3.52 -24.12 -2.41
N LYS A 99 -2.84 -23.05 -1.96
CA LYS A 99 -3.06 -21.70 -2.48
C LYS A 99 -1.78 -21.21 -3.14
N GLU A 100 -1.93 -20.68 -4.36
CA GLU A 100 -0.81 -20.04 -5.05
C GLU A 100 -0.26 -18.90 -4.21
N GLU A 101 1.05 -18.90 -4.04
CA GLU A 101 1.76 -17.86 -3.31
C GLU A 101 1.70 -16.55 -4.10
N GLN A 102 1.10 -15.53 -3.49
CA GLN A 102 1.01 -14.19 -4.06
C GLN A 102 1.67 -13.20 -3.11
N MET A 103 2.52 -12.35 -3.67
CA MET A 103 3.05 -11.20 -2.98
C MET A 103 2.20 -9.99 -3.31
N PHE A 104 2.01 -9.11 -2.32
CA PHE A 104 1.31 -7.85 -2.52
C PHE A 104 2.28 -6.70 -2.34
N ILE A 105 2.34 -5.82 -3.32
CA ILE A 105 3.19 -4.63 -3.33
C ILE A 105 2.29 -3.40 -3.28
N ALA A 106 2.51 -2.52 -2.30
CA ALA A 106 1.87 -1.22 -2.25
C ALA A 106 2.94 -0.11 -2.30
N ILE A 107 2.73 0.85 -3.20
CA ILE A 107 3.57 2.04 -3.37
C ILE A 107 2.76 3.23 -2.85
N HIS A 108 3.28 3.94 -1.85
CA HIS A 108 2.53 5.02 -1.21
C HIS A 108 3.44 6.06 -0.56
N SER A 109 2.84 7.21 -0.20
CA SER A 109 3.47 8.23 0.63
C SER A 109 3.71 7.72 2.06
N PRO A 110 4.81 8.12 2.74
CA PRO A 110 5.09 7.73 4.13
C PRO A 110 3.96 8.06 5.11
N PHE A 111 3.16 9.07 4.78
CA PHE A 111 2.13 9.59 5.67
C PHE A 111 0.76 8.96 5.44
N VAL A 112 0.63 8.10 4.43
CA VAL A 112 -0.59 7.37 4.13
C VAL A 112 -0.42 5.93 4.60
N PRO A 113 -1.17 5.49 5.62
CA PRO A 113 -1.16 4.08 5.99
C PRO A 113 -1.83 3.25 4.91
N VAL A 114 -1.20 2.14 4.52
CA VAL A 114 -1.76 1.18 3.56
C VAL A 114 -1.72 -0.22 4.13
N ASN A 115 -2.69 -1.04 3.71
CA ASN A 115 -2.62 -2.48 3.89
C ASN A 115 -2.31 -3.10 2.52
N PRO A 116 -1.08 -3.59 2.26
CA PRO A 116 -0.73 -4.12 0.94
C PRO A 116 -1.63 -5.26 0.48
N VAL A 117 -2.17 -6.07 1.41
CA VAL A 117 -3.08 -7.17 1.06
C VAL A 117 -4.40 -6.66 0.47
N MET A 118 -4.84 -5.47 0.89
CA MET A 118 -6.11 -4.86 0.46
C MET A 118 -5.93 -3.82 -0.63
N ASP A 119 -4.87 -3.01 -0.54
CA ASP A 119 -4.64 -1.82 -1.36
C ASP A 119 -3.49 -2.00 -2.35
N GLY A 120 -2.74 -3.10 -2.24
CA GLY A 120 -1.58 -3.41 -3.08
C GLY A 120 -1.92 -4.21 -4.33
N ILE A 121 -0.93 -4.31 -5.20
CA ILE A 121 -0.95 -5.06 -6.44
C ILE A 121 -0.41 -6.47 -6.15
N ALA A 122 -1.17 -7.49 -6.54
CA ALA A 122 -0.71 -8.87 -6.47
C ALA A 122 0.34 -9.12 -7.58
N VAL A 123 1.47 -9.69 -7.21
CA VAL A 123 2.51 -10.16 -8.12
C VAL A 123 2.79 -11.64 -7.90
N GLN A 124 3.13 -12.33 -8.98
CA GLN A 124 3.46 -13.74 -8.98
C GLN A 124 4.96 -13.93 -8.77
N HIS A 125 5.33 -14.98 -8.03
CA HIS A 125 6.71 -15.43 -8.01
C HIS A 125 7.11 -15.95 -9.41
N GLY A 126 8.39 -15.91 -9.75
CA GLY A 126 8.85 -16.39 -11.05
C GLY A 126 9.02 -15.30 -12.11
N PHE A 127 8.45 -14.11 -11.90
CA PHE A 127 8.39 -13.04 -12.90
C PHE A 127 9.20 -11.81 -12.49
N GLU A 128 9.76 -11.14 -13.48
CA GLU A 128 10.35 -9.81 -13.35
C GLU A 128 9.27 -8.76 -13.66
N TYR A 129 9.17 -7.75 -12.81
CA TYR A 129 8.19 -6.68 -12.93
C TYR A 129 8.91 -5.34 -13.01
N ASP A 130 8.54 -4.55 -14.02
CA ASP A 130 8.92 -3.15 -14.15
C ASP A 130 7.75 -2.26 -13.76
N PHE A 131 7.84 -1.63 -12.59
CA PHE A 131 6.87 -0.62 -12.17
C PHE A 131 7.30 0.74 -12.68
N HIS A 132 6.40 1.40 -13.42
CA HIS A 132 6.55 2.78 -13.86
C HIS A 132 5.71 3.70 -12.96
N ILE A 133 6.38 4.55 -12.19
CA ILE A 133 5.72 5.45 -11.24
C ILE A 133 5.70 6.88 -11.81
N ASN A 134 4.50 7.47 -11.88
CA ASN A 134 4.31 8.89 -12.12
C ASN A 134 3.92 9.58 -10.80
N LEU A 135 4.61 10.66 -10.46
CA LEU A 135 4.28 11.46 -9.28
C LEU A 135 3.38 12.62 -9.68
N GLU A 136 2.20 12.68 -9.09
CA GLU A 136 1.25 13.78 -9.25
C GLU A 136 1.03 14.45 -7.89
N GLU A 137 1.24 15.76 -7.83
CA GLU A 137 1.00 16.56 -6.63
C GLU A 137 -0.14 17.56 -6.88
N GLU A 138 -1.06 17.65 -5.93
CA GLU A 138 -2.14 18.64 -5.93
C GLU A 138 -1.89 19.66 -4.82
N HIS A 139 -1.77 20.94 -5.18
CA HIS A 139 -1.63 22.03 -4.20
C HIS A 139 -2.95 22.77 -4.05
N LEU A 140 -3.62 22.54 -2.92
CA LEU A 140 -4.87 23.21 -2.58
C LEU A 140 -4.61 24.43 -1.70
N GLN A 141 -5.55 25.37 -1.71
CA GLN A 141 -5.45 26.58 -0.89
C GLN A 141 -6.28 26.45 0.41
N PRO A 142 -5.74 26.89 1.56
CA PRO A 142 -6.49 26.86 2.82
C PRO A 142 -7.62 27.89 2.81
N HIS A 143 -8.37 28.00 3.91
CA HIS A 143 -9.32 29.12 4.07
C HIS A 143 -8.62 30.47 3.86
N PRO A 144 -9.21 31.46 3.15
CA PRO A 144 -10.62 31.60 2.74
C PRO A 144 -10.99 31.04 1.37
N TYR A 145 -10.09 30.33 0.69
CA TYR A 145 -10.37 29.77 -0.63
C TYR A 145 -11.38 28.62 -0.55
N ARG A 146 -12.08 28.38 -1.67
CA ARG A 146 -13.16 27.37 -1.75
C ARG A 146 -12.69 25.96 -1.38
N THR A 147 -11.44 25.63 -1.67
CA THR A 147 -10.82 24.35 -1.34
C THR A 147 -10.76 24.10 0.16
N ASN A 148 -10.58 25.16 0.97
CA ASN A 148 -10.59 25.12 2.44
C ASN A 148 -9.82 23.91 3.00
N CYS A 149 -8.61 23.68 2.47
CA CYS A 149 -7.78 22.55 2.87
C CYS A 149 -7.16 22.77 4.26
N THR A 150 -6.66 21.68 4.84
CA THR A 150 -5.88 21.69 6.09
C THR A 150 -4.41 21.37 5.79
N ASN A 151 -3.50 22.18 6.35
CA ASN A 151 -2.09 21.84 6.36
C ASN A 151 -1.78 20.95 7.57
N TYR A 152 -1.81 19.64 7.36
CA TYR A 152 -1.61 18.65 8.42
C TYR A 152 -0.19 18.68 9.01
N ASP A 153 0.82 19.06 8.25
CA ASP A 153 2.20 19.19 8.77
C ASP A 153 2.34 20.37 9.72
N GLU A 154 1.76 21.51 9.38
CA GLU A 154 1.72 22.69 10.27
C GLU A 154 0.92 22.39 11.54
N GLU A 155 -0.25 21.75 11.42
CA GLU A 155 -1.05 21.35 12.59
C GLU A 155 -0.29 20.36 13.48
N TRP A 156 0.36 19.36 12.91
CA TRP A 156 1.17 18.40 13.65
C TRP A 156 2.34 19.08 14.37
N ALA A 157 3.06 19.97 13.68
CA ALA A 157 4.15 20.73 14.28
C ALA A 157 3.66 21.61 15.43
N LYS A 158 2.52 22.30 15.27
CA LYS A 158 1.89 23.14 16.30
C LYS A 158 1.40 22.34 17.50
N ASN A 159 0.93 21.11 17.28
CA ASN A 159 0.41 20.22 18.32
C ASN A 159 1.50 19.37 18.98
N ASN A 160 2.72 19.91 19.16
CA ASN A 160 3.86 19.20 19.75
C ASN A 160 4.12 17.84 19.07
N ARG A 161 4.01 17.79 17.74
CA ARG A 161 4.23 16.58 16.94
C ARG A 161 3.27 15.44 17.29
N THR A 162 2.03 15.79 17.62
CA THR A 162 0.95 14.82 17.88
C THR A 162 -0.19 14.99 16.88
N GLY A 163 -0.91 13.89 16.61
CA GLY A 163 -2.03 13.87 15.66
C GLY A 163 -1.65 13.39 14.25
N PRO A 164 -2.61 13.42 13.32
CA PRO A 164 -2.40 12.95 11.95
C PRO A 164 -1.56 13.94 11.13
N ARG A 165 -0.66 13.42 10.29
CA ARG A 165 0.14 14.20 9.32
C ARG A 165 -0.43 14.17 7.89
N SER A 166 -1.58 13.54 7.69
CA SER A 166 -2.27 13.45 6.40
C SER A 166 -3.77 13.33 6.60
N GLN A 167 -4.53 13.57 5.52
CA GLN A 167 -5.97 13.36 5.52
C GLN A 167 -6.32 11.88 5.76
N GLU A 168 -5.56 10.98 5.16
CA GLU A 168 -5.74 9.53 5.24
C GLU A 168 -5.53 9.05 6.67
N MET A 169 -4.47 9.53 7.33
CA MET A 169 -4.20 9.24 8.74
C MET A 169 -5.29 9.79 9.65
N CYS A 170 -5.86 10.95 9.34
CA CYS A 170 -7.02 11.49 10.07
C CYS A 170 -8.23 10.55 9.97
N LYS A 171 -8.56 10.09 8.75
CA LYS A 171 -9.68 9.17 8.50
C LYS A 171 -9.44 7.81 9.17
N GLU A 172 -8.22 7.31 9.17
CA GLU A 172 -7.87 6.06 9.86
C GLU A 172 -7.97 6.20 11.38
N LEU A 173 -7.58 7.34 11.96
CA LEU A 173 -7.77 7.58 13.40
C LEU A 173 -9.26 7.59 13.77
N CYS A 174 -10.13 8.10 12.90
CA CYS A 174 -11.59 7.99 13.06
C CYS A 174 -12.05 6.52 13.05
N ARG A 175 -11.59 5.72 12.09
CA ARG A 175 -11.92 4.28 12.00
C ARG A 175 -11.42 3.51 13.22
N LEU A 176 -10.21 3.78 13.68
CA LEU A 176 -9.61 3.17 14.87
C LEU A 176 -10.43 3.49 16.14
N THR A 177 -10.85 4.76 16.28
CA THR A 177 -11.69 5.19 17.42
C THR A 177 -13.04 4.50 17.40
N PHE A 178 -13.67 4.41 16.22
CA PHE A 178 -14.91 3.67 16.02
C PHE A 178 -14.75 2.19 16.37
N SER A 179 -13.71 1.53 15.85
CA SER A 179 -13.41 0.12 16.12
C SER A 179 -13.29 -0.16 17.62
N ARG A 180 -12.53 0.67 18.35
CA ARG A 180 -12.36 0.53 19.79
C ARG A 180 -13.69 0.66 20.55
N ARG A 181 -14.57 1.57 20.13
CA ARG A 181 -15.87 1.80 20.80
C ARG A 181 -16.93 0.76 20.45
N CYS A 182 -16.92 0.27 19.21
CA CYS A 182 -17.86 -0.73 18.73
C CYS A 182 -17.49 -2.13 19.18
N PHE A 183 -16.21 -2.51 19.04
CA PHE A 183 -15.76 -3.89 19.17
C PHE A 183 -14.85 -4.12 20.39
N GLY A 184 -14.33 -3.06 21.00
CA GLY A 184 -13.35 -3.17 22.09
C GLY A 184 -11.94 -3.55 21.61
N CYS A 185 -11.71 -3.57 20.30
CA CYS A 185 -10.45 -3.95 19.67
C CYS A 185 -10.12 -3.03 18.47
N GLU A 186 -8.96 -3.21 17.87
CA GLU A 186 -8.42 -2.44 16.75
C GLU A 186 -8.49 -3.28 15.47
N THR A 187 -9.34 -2.91 14.52
CA THR A 187 -9.40 -3.57 13.22
C THR A 187 -8.11 -3.35 12.43
N ILE A 188 -7.57 -4.44 11.87
CA ILE A 188 -6.27 -4.48 11.19
C ILE A 188 -6.35 -3.78 9.82
N ARG A 189 -6.26 -2.45 9.82
CA ARG A 189 -5.96 -1.66 8.60
C ARG A 189 -4.61 -0.97 8.66
N LEU A 190 -4.10 -0.72 9.86
CA LEU A 190 -2.82 -0.06 10.06
C LEU A 190 -1.77 -1.12 10.37
N THR A 191 -0.63 -1.06 9.69
CA THR A 191 0.55 -1.92 9.93
C THR A 191 1.21 -1.66 11.29
N ASN A 192 0.81 -0.61 12.01
CA ASN A 192 1.32 -0.22 13.33
C ASN A 192 0.26 -0.40 14.45
N ILE A 193 -0.46 -1.53 14.43
CA ILE A 193 -1.40 -1.88 15.50
C ILE A 193 -0.68 -2.72 16.55
N ASN A 194 -0.96 -2.44 17.82
CA ASN A 194 -0.50 -3.31 18.89
C ASN A 194 -1.19 -4.68 18.71
N PRO A 195 -0.45 -5.77 18.46
CA PRO A 195 -1.06 -7.06 18.15
C PRO A 195 -1.96 -7.56 19.29
N ARG A 196 -1.73 -7.13 20.53
CA ARG A 196 -2.59 -7.47 21.69
C ARG A 196 -3.95 -6.78 21.68
N LYS A 197 -4.09 -5.70 20.92
CA LYS A 197 -5.35 -4.95 20.76
C LYS A 197 -6.03 -5.25 19.44
N ALA A 198 -5.40 -6.02 18.55
CA ALA A 198 -5.95 -6.35 17.26
C ALA A 198 -7.25 -7.17 17.40
N CYS A 199 -8.22 -6.87 16.53
CA CYS A 199 -9.42 -7.69 16.37
C CYS A 199 -9.03 -9.04 15.72
N LEU A 200 -9.34 -10.17 16.36
CA LEU A 200 -9.11 -11.51 15.78
C LEU A 200 -10.04 -11.73 14.59
N GLU A 201 -9.51 -12.09 13.42
CA GLU A 201 -10.26 -12.21 12.15
C GLU A 201 -11.46 -13.17 12.16
N SER A 202 -11.69 -13.94 13.23
CA SER A 202 -12.87 -14.79 13.41
C SER A 202 -14.16 -13.99 13.70
N PHE A 203 -14.41 -12.90 12.98
CA PHE A 203 -15.71 -12.23 12.91
C PHE A 203 -16.49 -12.73 11.70
N SER A 204 -16.54 -14.06 11.52
CA SER A 204 -17.65 -14.67 10.81
C SER A 204 -18.90 -14.49 11.68
N ASP A 205 -19.67 -13.46 11.33
CA ASP A 205 -21.14 -13.40 11.43
C ASP A 205 -21.87 -12.69 12.58
N GLU A 206 -21.28 -12.12 13.65
CA GLU A 206 -22.17 -11.62 14.74
C GLU A 206 -21.84 -10.34 15.51
N LYS A 207 -20.80 -9.58 15.16
CA LYS A 207 -20.62 -8.23 15.73
C LYS A 207 -20.72 -7.15 14.66
N VAL A 208 -21.91 -7.00 14.09
CA VAL A 208 -22.29 -5.73 13.47
C VAL A 208 -22.33 -4.69 14.60
N CYS A 209 -21.67 -3.55 14.44
CA CYS A 209 -21.83 -2.47 15.42
C CYS A 209 -23.25 -1.91 15.32
N THR A 210 -24.19 -2.44 16.10
CA THR A 210 -25.61 -2.02 16.06
C THR A 210 -25.87 -0.64 16.66
N LYS A 211 -24.81 0.02 17.16
CA LYS A 211 -24.90 1.34 17.78
C LYS A 211 -24.88 2.42 16.69
N GLU A 212 -26.05 2.78 16.19
CA GLU A 212 -26.24 3.86 15.20
C GLU A 212 -25.50 5.16 15.60
N ALA A 213 -25.53 5.49 16.90
CA ALA A 213 -24.82 6.64 17.44
C ALA A 213 -23.30 6.61 17.23
N GLU A 214 -22.67 5.44 17.15
CA GLU A 214 -21.23 5.33 16.86
C GLU A 214 -20.94 5.51 15.36
N PHE A 215 -21.85 5.06 14.48
CA PHE A 215 -21.73 5.34 13.04
C PHE A 215 -21.84 6.83 12.75
N GLU A 216 -22.82 7.52 13.34
CA GLU A 216 -22.94 8.98 13.25
C GLU A 216 -21.67 9.70 13.70
N LYS A 217 -21.06 9.25 14.80
CA LYS A 217 -19.77 9.80 15.27
C LYS A 217 -18.64 9.54 14.28
N LEU A 218 -18.61 8.37 13.64
CA LEU A 218 -17.62 8.04 12.62
C LEU A 218 -17.74 8.97 11.41
N TYR A 219 -18.96 9.19 10.89
CA TYR A 219 -19.19 10.09 9.75
C TYR A 219 -18.80 11.52 10.09
N ARG A 220 -19.28 12.06 11.22
CA ARG A 220 -18.89 13.39 11.70
C ARG A 220 -17.39 13.54 11.91
N CYS A 221 -16.70 12.48 12.34
CA CYS A 221 -15.24 12.50 12.46
C CYS A 221 -14.57 12.61 11.09
N LYS A 222 -15.01 11.78 10.12
CA LYS A 222 -14.46 11.80 8.76
C LYS A 222 -14.72 13.13 8.05
N ASP A 223 -15.88 13.75 8.25
CA ASP A 223 -16.22 15.05 7.65
C ASP A 223 -15.31 16.19 8.16
N ARG A 224 -14.75 16.05 9.37
CA ARG A 224 -13.75 16.98 9.91
C ARG A 224 -12.36 16.77 9.32
N CYS A 225 -12.09 15.61 8.71
CA CYS A 225 -10.84 15.37 7.99
C CYS A 225 -10.87 16.05 6.61
N LYS A 226 -10.62 17.36 6.60
CA LYS A 226 -10.55 18.18 5.39
C LYS A 226 -9.49 17.68 4.41
N LYS A 227 -9.59 18.08 3.15
CA LYS A 227 -8.55 17.77 2.15
C LYS A 227 -7.21 18.33 2.62
N ALA A 228 -6.13 17.58 2.39
CA ALA A 228 -4.79 18.09 2.64
C ALA A 228 -4.45 19.20 1.64
N CYS A 229 -3.65 20.18 2.05
CA CYS A 229 -3.20 21.25 1.14
C CYS A 229 -2.12 20.79 0.15
N LYS A 230 -1.46 19.68 0.47
CA LYS A 230 -0.42 19.01 -0.30
C LYS A 230 -0.55 17.51 -0.08
#